data_AF-A0AAW7QV67-F1
#
_entry.id   AF-A0AAW7QV67-F1
#
_cell.length_a   1.000
_cell.length_b   1.000
_cell.length_c   1.000
_cell.angle_alpha   90.00
_cell.angle_beta   90.00
_cell.angle_gamma   90.00
#
_symmetry.space_group_name_H-M   'P 1'
#
loop_
_entity.id
_entity.type
_entity.pdbx_description
1 polymer ?
#
loop_
_entity_poly.entity_id
_entity_poly.type
_entity_poly.pdbx_seq_one_letter_code
_entity_poly.pdbx_strand_id
1 'polypeptide(L)'
;MASRRRPGAPADLEEIRPNLFLIHNPALSPVLRGEGEREGFQFRLTSWRREGLLARLANRGFVTLTIADRIAALPSPPTVSPGALRVIHVGPKQQLSLLDLNVPGGWRGLCPSPTGTVTLPEKQIVRRRLGRGPAEYLRITATGWQTVPADEALLLAYGQLIDPPPISLTSVGGGWLLPELPLPSNYYRVLNHIVQSHPAGWLLTNVYACDLAELLLHKLRLTVVRR
;
A
#
# COMPACT_ATOMS: atom_id res chain seq x y z
N MET A 1 34.88 -2.34 -14.50
CA MET A 1 34.21 -3.46 -15.19
C MET A 1 32.85 -2.99 -15.65
N ALA A 2 32.50 -3.16 -16.93
CA ALA A 2 31.15 -2.86 -17.41
C ALA A 2 30.13 -3.78 -16.73
N SER A 3 29.01 -3.22 -16.28
CA SER A 3 27.94 -4.00 -15.66
C SER A 3 27.39 -5.05 -16.64
N ARG A 4 27.26 -6.30 -16.19
CA ARG A 4 26.61 -7.38 -16.97
C ARG A 4 25.09 -7.43 -16.74
N ARG A 5 24.52 -6.38 -16.13
CA ARG A 5 23.09 -6.25 -15.91
C ARG A 5 22.35 -6.19 -17.25
N ARG A 6 21.20 -6.86 -17.34
CA ARG A 6 20.29 -6.74 -18.47
C ARG A 6 19.91 -5.27 -18.74
N PRO A 7 19.90 -4.82 -20.00
CA PRO A 7 19.42 -3.48 -20.35
C PRO A 7 18.01 -3.22 -19.83
N GLY A 8 17.77 -2.04 -19.23
CA GLY A 8 16.47 -1.65 -18.68
C GLY A 8 16.12 -2.26 -17.31
N ALA A 9 16.94 -3.16 -16.76
CA ALA A 9 16.67 -3.72 -15.44
C ALA A 9 16.97 -2.69 -14.32
N PRO A 10 16.08 -2.57 -13.31
CA PRO A 10 16.21 -1.54 -12.27
C PRO A 10 17.38 -1.81 -11.32
N ALA A 11 17.76 -3.06 -11.13
CA ALA A 11 18.81 -3.51 -10.20
C ALA A 11 19.52 -4.75 -10.74
N ASP A 12 20.62 -5.16 -10.12
CA ASP A 12 21.29 -6.43 -10.42
C ASP A 12 20.49 -7.63 -9.90
N LEU A 13 19.86 -7.45 -8.74
CA LEU A 13 18.95 -8.40 -8.10
C LEU A 13 17.69 -7.67 -7.65
N GLU A 14 16.51 -8.19 -7.97
CA GLU A 14 15.23 -7.55 -7.67
C GLU A 14 14.31 -8.49 -6.91
N GLU A 15 13.81 -8.10 -5.74
CA GLU A 15 12.84 -8.88 -4.97
C GLU A 15 11.44 -8.70 -5.56
N ILE A 16 10.86 -9.78 -6.07
CA ILE A 16 9.56 -9.78 -6.75
C ILE A 16 8.44 -10.40 -5.90
N ARG A 17 8.80 -11.26 -4.93
CA ARG A 17 7.96 -11.76 -3.82
C ARG A 17 8.84 -11.88 -2.57
N PRO A 18 8.29 -11.96 -1.35
CA PRO A 18 9.08 -12.18 -0.16
C PRO A 18 10.04 -13.37 -0.35
N ASN A 19 11.35 -13.12 -0.23
CA ASN A 19 12.43 -14.09 -0.44
C ASN A 19 12.56 -14.68 -1.85
N LEU A 20 11.84 -14.16 -2.85
CA LEU A 20 11.99 -14.55 -4.25
C LEU A 20 12.52 -13.37 -5.07
N PHE A 21 13.66 -13.59 -5.69
CA PHE A 21 14.38 -12.58 -6.43
C PHE A 21 14.50 -12.94 -7.91
N LEU A 22 14.49 -11.92 -8.76
CA LEU A 22 14.86 -12.00 -10.15
C LEU A 22 16.32 -11.53 -10.32
N ILE A 23 17.14 -12.39 -10.93
CA ILE A 23 18.55 -12.15 -11.23
C ILE A 23 18.64 -11.47 -12.60
N HIS A 24 19.01 -10.19 -12.59
CA HIS A 24 19.26 -9.42 -13.82
C HIS A 24 20.73 -9.39 -14.21
N ASN A 25 21.63 -9.66 -13.26
CA ASN A 25 23.07 -9.72 -13.50
C ASN A 25 23.63 -11.11 -13.18
N PRO A 26 24.08 -11.89 -14.18
CA PRO A 26 24.57 -13.25 -13.97
C PRO A 26 25.85 -13.32 -13.12
N ALA A 27 26.58 -12.21 -12.96
CA ALA A 27 27.76 -12.13 -12.09
C ALA A 27 27.45 -12.35 -10.60
N LEU A 28 26.18 -12.34 -10.22
CA LEU A 28 25.71 -12.63 -8.86
C LEU A 28 25.86 -14.12 -8.47
N SER A 29 25.97 -15.02 -9.45
CA SER A 29 25.93 -16.48 -9.23
C SER A 29 26.86 -16.99 -8.12
N PRO A 30 28.12 -16.54 -8.00
CA PRO A 30 29.00 -16.99 -6.92
C PRO A 30 28.57 -16.54 -5.52
N VAL A 31 27.91 -15.38 -5.39
CA VAL A 31 27.44 -14.84 -4.10
C VAL A 31 26.18 -15.54 -3.64
N LEU A 32 25.31 -15.94 -4.57
CA LEU A 32 24.04 -16.61 -4.28
C LEU A 32 24.19 -18.11 -4.00
N ARG A 33 25.38 -18.68 -4.26
CA ARG A 33 25.62 -20.12 -4.08
C ARG A 33 25.51 -20.49 -2.61
N GLY A 34 24.66 -21.47 -2.29
CA GLY A 34 24.46 -21.98 -0.93
C GLY A 34 23.52 -21.12 -0.07
N GLU A 35 22.99 -20.02 -0.60
CA GLU A 35 22.04 -19.15 0.11
C GLU A 35 20.58 -19.56 -0.11
N GLY A 36 20.32 -20.31 -1.19
CA GLY A 36 18.98 -20.63 -1.61
C GLY A 36 18.92 -21.48 -2.86
N GLU A 37 17.70 -21.63 -3.37
CA GLU A 37 17.39 -22.39 -4.57
C GLU A 37 17.37 -21.46 -5.77
N ARG A 38 17.87 -21.96 -6.91
CA ARG A 38 17.90 -21.19 -8.14
C ARG A 38 17.25 -21.97 -9.27
N GLU A 39 16.33 -21.31 -9.96
CA GLU A 39 15.66 -21.83 -11.14
C GLU A 39 15.77 -20.79 -12.27
N GLY A 40 16.68 -21.01 -13.22
CA GLY A 40 16.98 -20.08 -14.29
C GLY A 40 17.44 -18.70 -13.78
N PHE A 41 16.59 -17.69 -13.97
CA PHE A 41 16.80 -16.31 -13.50
C PHE A 41 16.12 -16.01 -12.16
N GLN A 42 15.38 -16.95 -11.59
CA GLN A 42 14.78 -16.80 -10.27
C GLN A 42 15.68 -17.39 -9.20
N PHE A 43 15.75 -16.69 -8.06
CA PHE A 43 16.46 -17.13 -6.87
C PHE A 43 15.54 -17.03 -5.67
N ARG A 44 15.27 -18.17 -5.03
CA ARG A 44 14.52 -18.25 -3.79
C ARG A 44 15.50 -18.34 -2.63
N LEU A 45 15.55 -17.30 -1.81
CA LEU A 45 16.30 -17.30 -0.58
C LEU A 45 15.65 -18.27 0.40
N THR A 46 16.40 -19.27 0.86
CA THR A 46 15.98 -20.21 1.90
C THR A 46 16.79 -20.07 3.18
N SER A 47 17.94 -19.38 3.13
CA SER A 47 18.73 -19.08 4.32
C SER A 47 18.03 -18.05 5.21
N TRP A 48 18.19 -18.21 6.53
CA TRP A 48 17.68 -17.27 7.54
C TRP A 48 18.52 -15.97 7.61
N ARG A 49 19.63 -15.88 6.86
CA ARG A 49 20.61 -14.78 6.95
C ARG A 49 20.40 -13.74 5.85
N ARG A 50 19.15 -13.34 5.60
CA ARG A 50 18.77 -12.38 4.56
C ARG A 50 19.61 -11.10 4.59
N GLU A 51 19.68 -10.44 5.74
CA GLU A 51 20.45 -9.19 5.90
C GLU A 51 21.94 -9.39 5.63
N GLY A 52 22.50 -10.54 6.03
CA GLY A 52 23.88 -10.88 5.73
C GLY A 52 24.13 -11.05 4.22
N LEU A 53 23.20 -11.67 3.49
CA LEU A 53 23.29 -11.79 2.03
C LEU A 53 23.25 -10.40 1.37
N LEU A 54 22.28 -9.56 1.74
CA LEU A 54 22.17 -8.21 1.19
C LEU A 54 23.43 -7.37 1.44
N ALA A 55 23.98 -7.44 2.66
CA ALA A 55 25.24 -6.76 2.99
C ALA A 55 26.41 -7.25 2.12
N ARG A 56 26.53 -8.58 1.89
CA ARG A 56 27.57 -9.13 1.00
C ARG A 56 27.40 -8.68 -0.46
N LEU A 57 26.16 -8.56 -0.94
CA LEU A 57 25.87 -8.07 -2.27
C LEU A 57 26.27 -6.59 -2.42
N ALA A 58 25.87 -5.76 -1.46
CA ALA A 58 26.22 -4.34 -1.41
C ALA A 58 27.75 -4.13 -1.33
N ASN A 59 28.45 -4.89 -0.47
CA ASN A 59 29.91 -4.83 -0.35
C ASN A 59 30.66 -5.20 -1.63
N ARG A 60 30.03 -5.97 -2.52
CA ARG A 60 30.58 -6.31 -3.85
C ARG A 60 30.12 -5.36 -4.96
N GLY A 61 29.45 -4.28 -4.61
CA GLY A 61 29.00 -3.24 -5.55
C GLY A 61 27.77 -3.62 -6.37
N PHE A 62 27.04 -4.67 -5.98
CA PHE A 62 25.78 -5.01 -6.65
C PHE A 62 24.63 -4.18 -6.10
N VAL A 63 23.77 -3.69 -6.99
CA VAL A 63 22.53 -3.01 -6.62
C VAL A 63 21.44 -4.05 -6.43
N THR A 64 20.86 -4.09 -5.23
CA THR A 64 19.66 -4.87 -4.95
C THR A 64 18.48 -3.94 -4.76
N LEU A 65 17.33 -4.28 -5.36
CA LEU A 65 16.07 -3.58 -5.14
C LEU A 65 15.11 -4.52 -4.41
N THR A 66 14.88 -4.26 -3.13
CA THR A 66 14.01 -5.08 -2.27
C THR A 66 12.57 -4.56 -2.27
N ILE A 67 11.62 -5.35 -1.75
CA ILE A 67 10.26 -4.85 -1.51
C ILE A 67 10.31 -3.75 -0.45
N ALA A 68 11.17 -3.87 0.57
CA ALA A 68 11.36 -2.83 1.59
C ALA A 68 11.82 -1.49 0.98
N ASP A 69 12.72 -1.50 0.00
CA ASP A 69 13.15 -0.30 -0.73
C ASP A 69 11.99 0.33 -1.51
N ARG A 70 11.15 -0.51 -2.15
CA ARG A 70 9.95 -0.05 -2.85
C ARG A 70 8.95 0.60 -1.89
N ILE A 71 8.77 0.03 -0.69
CA ILE A 71 7.94 0.62 0.37
C ILE A 71 8.53 1.94 0.84
N ALA A 72 9.86 2.00 1.05
CA ALA A 72 10.54 3.20 1.51
C ALA A 72 10.34 4.39 0.55
N ALA A 73 10.31 4.11 -0.76
CA ALA A 73 10.09 5.07 -1.83
C ALA A 73 8.62 5.52 -2.02
N LEU A 74 7.65 4.89 -1.33
CA LEU A 74 6.24 5.30 -1.43
C LEU A 74 6.02 6.68 -0.78
N PRO A 75 5.12 7.51 -1.36
CA PRO A 75 4.79 8.82 -0.83
C PRO A 75 4.02 8.69 0.48
N SER A 76 4.49 9.36 1.54
CA SER A 76 3.78 9.40 2.82
C SER A 76 2.55 10.31 2.76
N PRO A 77 1.46 9.99 3.50
CA PRO A 77 0.33 10.88 3.67
C PRO A 77 0.78 12.24 4.23
N PRO A 78 0.33 13.37 3.66
CA PRO A 78 0.55 14.67 4.25
C PRO A 78 -0.21 14.80 5.56
N THR A 79 0.29 15.60 6.50
CA THR A 79 -0.50 15.99 7.68
C THR A 79 -1.49 17.07 7.27
N VAL A 80 -2.78 16.84 7.43
CA VAL A 80 -3.84 17.78 7.01
C VAL A 80 -4.65 18.22 8.21
N SER A 81 -4.64 19.52 8.52
CA SER A 81 -5.54 20.11 9.51
C SER A 81 -6.90 20.44 8.86
N PRO A 82 -8.02 20.06 9.50
CA PRO A 82 -9.36 20.46 9.07
C PRO A 82 -9.48 22.00 9.03
N GLY A 83 -10.14 22.54 8.01
CA GLY A 83 -10.48 23.96 7.96
C GLY A 83 -11.88 24.26 8.51
N ALA A 84 -12.42 25.42 8.16
CA ALA A 84 -13.75 25.84 8.59
C ALA A 84 -14.84 24.87 8.13
N LEU A 85 -15.91 24.70 8.92
CA LEU A 85 -17.06 23.88 8.53
C LEU A 85 -17.83 24.54 7.39
N ARG A 86 -18.22 23.72 6.41
CA ARG A 86 -18.98 24.13 5.23
C ARG A 86 -20.20 23.24 5.06
N VAL A 87 -21.32 23.87 4.69
CA VAL A 87 -22.55 23.17 4.32
C VAL A 87 -22.50 22.86 2.84
N ILE A 88 -22.63 21.57 2.51
CA ILE A 88 -22.46 21.03 1.18
C ILE A 88 -23.79 20.42 0.74
N HIS A 89 -24.31 20.87 -0.39
CA HIS A 89 -25.53 20.31 -0.97
C HIS A 89 -25.20 19.00 -1.70
N VAL A 90 -25.92 17.94 -1.37
CA VAL A 90 -25.76 16.61 -1.97
C VAL A 90 -26.86 16.43 -3.00
N GLY A 91 -26.47 16.28 -4.27
CA GLY A 91 -27.43 16.14 -5.35
C GLY A 91 -28.25 14.83 -5.25
N PRO A 92 -29.41 14.76 -5.94
CA PRO A 92 -30.18 13.52 -6.01
C PRO A 92 -29.34 12.38 -6.61
N LYS A 93 -29.46 11.17 -6.03
CA LYS A 93 -28.69 9.96 -6.42
C LYS A 93 -27.17 10.06 -6.22
N GLN A 94 -26.68 11.11 -5.58
CA GLN A 94 -25.28 11.21 -5.17
C GLN A 94 -25.10 10.55 -3.82
N GLN A 95 -24.03 9.77 -3.68
CA GLN A 95 -23.60 9.23 -2.39
C GLN A 95 -22.20 9.76 -2.09
N LEU A 96 -22.06 10.39 -0.93
CA LEU A 96 -20.77 10.81 -0.40
C LEU A 96 -20.33 9.85 0.69
N SER A 97 -19.03 9.60 0.80
CA SER A 97 -18.46 8.75 1.83
C SER A 97 -17.12 9.29 2.30
N LEU A 98 -16.81 9.08 3.57
CA LEU A 98 -15.52 9.38 4.17
C LEU A 98 -14.70 8.10 4.32
N LEU A 99 -13.37 8.23 4.25
CA LEU A 99 -12.47 7.16 4.61
C LEU A 99 -12.67 6.88 6.11
N ASP A 100 -13.02 5.64 6.43
CA ASP A 100 -13.25 5.19 7.80
C ASP A 100 -12.86 3.71 7.89
N LEU A 101 -11.76 3.43 8.58
CA LEU A 101 -11.20 2.09 8.65
C LEU A 101 -11.93 1.19 9.66
N ASN A 102 -12.92 1.72 10.40
CA ASN A 102 -13.77 0.92 11.29
C ASN A 102 -14.89 0.19 10.54
N VAL A 103 -15.18 0.58 9.29
CA VAL A 103 -16.23 -0.05 8.49
C VAL A 103 -15.65 -0.98 7.43
N PRO A 104 -16.33 -2.09 7.09
CA PRO A 104 -15.91 -2.97 6.01
C PRO A 104 -15.71 -2.20 4.69
N GLY A 105 -14.58 -2.42 4.03
CA GLY A 105 -14.21 -1.75 2.78
C GLY A 105 -13.75 -0.30 2.93
N GLY A 106 -13.65 0.23 4.15
CA GLY A 106 -12.99 1.50 4.45
C GLY A 106 -13.76 2.77 4.08
N TRP A 107 -15.03 2.69 3.70
CA TRP A 107 -15.83 3.85 3.27
C TRP A 107 -17.14 3.95 4.04
N ARG A 108 -17.24 4.94 4.95
CA ARG A 108 -18.49 5.22 5.66
C ARG A 108 -19.32 6.21 4.87
N GLY A 109 -20.53 5.80 4.49
CA GLY A 109 -21.51 6.66 3.85
C GLY A 109 -21.90 7.85 4.74
N LEU A 110 -22.02 9.02 4.12
CA LEU A 110 -22.60 10.20 4.77
C LEU A 110 -24.12 10.18 4.59
N CYS A 111 -24.85 10.49 5.66
CA CYS A 111 -26.29 10.65 5.63
C CYS A 111 -26.62 12.15 5.53
N PRO A 112 -27.14 12.64 4.39
CA PRO A 112 -27.57 14.02 4.27
C PRO A 112 -28.75 14.32 5.21
N SER A 113 -28.87 15.58 5.63
CA SER A 113 -30.06 16.09 6.31
C SER A 113 -31.32 15.95 5.43
N PRO A 114 -32.53 16.13 5.98
CA PRO A 114 -33.76 16.17 5.18
C PRO A 114 -33.75 17.23 4.06
N THR A 115 -32.98 18.31 4.23
CA THR A 115 -32.75 19.35 3.22
C THR A 115 -31.68 18.98 2.17
N GLY A 116 -31.14 17.75 2.21
CA GLY A 116 -30.15 17.27 1.26
C GLY A 116 -28.74 17.81 1.49
N THR A 117 -28.40 18.22 2.72
CA THR A 117 -27.09 18.83 3.02
C THR A 117 -26.24 18.00 3.95
N VAL A 118 -24.92 18.11 3.84
CA VAL A 118 -23.95 17.58 4.82
C VAL A 118 -23.01 18.70 5.27
N THR A 119 -22.61 18.69 6.53
CA THR A 119 -21.63 19.65 7.07
C THR A 119 -20.28 18.96 7.15
N LEU A 120 -19.28 19.50 6.43
CA LEU A 120 -17.93 18.95 6.36
C LEU A 120 -16.88 20.07 6.51
N PRO A 121 -15.73 19.80 7.13
CA PRO A 121 -14.66 20.79 7.20
C PRO A 121 -14.03 21.01 5.82
N GLU A 122 -13.54 22.23 5.58
CA GLU A 122 -12.67 22.50 4.44
C GLU A 122 -11.47 21.55 4.42
N LYS A 123 -11.00 21.27 3.21
CA LYS A 123 -9.94 20.31 2.87
C LYS A 123 -10.33 18.85 3.05
N GLN A 124 -11.49 18.53 3.66
CA GLN A 124 -11.97 17.16 3.80
C GLN A 124 -12.02 16.46 2.44
N ILE A 125 -11.44 15.26 2.37
CA ILE A 125 -11.60 14.38 1.20
C ILE A 125 -12.87 13.58 1.36
N VAL A 126 -13.69 13.56 0.31
CA VAL A 126 -14.88 12.73 0.17
C VAL A 126 -14.77 11.88 -1.08
N ARG A 127 -15.23 10.63 -0.98
CA ARG A 127 -15.51 9.79 -2.12
C ARG A 127 -16.95 10.04 -2.58
N ARG A 128 -17.14 10.42 -3.83
CA ARG A 128 -18.45 10.60 -4.47
C ARG A 128 -18.74 9.43 -5.40
N ARG A 129 -19.96 8.89 -5.34
CA ARG A 129 -20.50 7.98 -6.35
C ARG A 129 -21.80 8.54 -6.92
N LEU A 130 -21.93 8.42 -8.25
CA LEU A 130 -23.13 8.75 -9.00
C LEU A 130 -23.76 7.43 -9.48
N GLY A 131 -24.78 6.94 -8.78
CA GLY A 131 -25.38 5.64 -9.07
C GLY A 131 -24.37 4.48 -9.04
N ARG A 132 -24.32 3.66 -10.10
CA ARG A 132 -23.41 2.50 -10.24
C ARG A 132 -22.05 2.82 -10.89
N GLY A 133 -21.78 4.09 -11.20
CA GLY A 133 -20.55 4.50 -11.88
C GLY A 133 -19.28 4.37 -11.03
N PRO A 134 -18.11 4.65 -11.65
CA PRO A 134 -16.85 4.76 -10.93
C PRO A 134 -16.95 5.85 -9.85
N ALA A 135 -16.16 5.68 -8.79
CA ALA A 135 -16.09 6.68 -7.75
C ALA A 135 -15.14 7.81 -8.16
N GLU A 136 -15.50 9.02 -7.79
CA GLU A 136 -14.68 10.21 -7.89
C GLU A 136 -14.28 10.67 -6.50
N TYR A 137 -13.21 11.43 -6.40
CA TYR A 137 -12.75 11.99 -5.14
C TYR A 137 -12.79 13.49 -5.21
N LEU A 138 -13.36 14.10 -4.17
CA LEU A 138 -13.50 15.55 -4.07
C LEU A 138 -12.85 16.04 -2.78
N ARG A 139 -12.31 17.25 -2.84
CA ARG A 139 -11.86 18.02 -1.69
C ARG A 139 -12.84 19.16 -1.43
N ILE A 140 -13.29 19.29 -0.19
CA ILE A 140 -14.16 20.40 0.21
C ILE A 140 -13.36 21.71 0.22
N THR A 141 -13.93 22.77 -0.35
CA THR A 141 -13.35 24.10 -0.44
C THR A 141 -14.28 25.14 0.18
N ALA A 142 -13.80 26.38 0.32
CA ALA A 142 -14.62 27.48 0.87
C ALA A 142 -15.90 27.75 0.07
N THR A 143 -15.88 27.48 -1.24
CA THR A 143 -16.97 27.78 -2.18
C THR A 143 -17.70 26.54 -2.68
N GLY A 144 -17.35 25.34 -2.20
CA GLY A 144 -17.95 24.08 -2.64
C GLY A 144 -16.97 22.91 -2.58
N TRP A 145 -16.60 22.39 -3.75
CA TRP A 145 -15.68 21.25 -3.86
C TRP A 145 -14.82 21.31 -5.13
N GLN A 146 -13.69 20.61 -5.09
CA GLN A 146 -12.77 20.43 -6.20
C GLN A 146 -12.49 18.93 -6.40
N THR A 147 -12.48 18.46 -7.66
CA THR A 147 -12.05 17.08 -7.96
C THR A 147 -10.56 16.90 -7.73
N VAL A 148 -10.19 15.77 -7.13
CA VAL A 148 -8.79 15.41 -6.83
C VAL A 148 -8.49 14.04 -7.46
N PRO A 149 -7.31 13.83 -8.06
CA PRO A 149 -6.87 12.52 -8.53
C PRO A 149 -6.93 11.46 -7.42
N ALA A 150 -7.30 10.22 -7.76
CA ALA A 150 -7.59 9.17 -6.78
C ALA A 150 -6.42 8.88 -5.82
N ASP A 151 -5.19 8.75 -6.34
CA ASP A 151 -4.01 8.45 -5.54
C ASP A 151 -3.69 9.59 -4.56
N GLU A 152 -3.77 10.84 -5.02
CA GLU A 152 -3.57 12.03 -4.19
C GLU A 152 -4.68 12.15 -3.12
N ALA A 153 -5.93 11.93 -3.51
CA ALA A 153 -7.07 11.97 -2.61
C ALA A 153 -6.98 10.93 -1.51
N LEU A 154 -6.57 9.70 -1.83
CA LEU A 154 -6.39 8.64 -0.83
C LEU A 154 -5.28 8.99 0.16
N LEU A 155 -4.13 9.49 -0.31
CA LEU A 155 -3.06 9.94 0.59
C LEU A 155 -3.52 11.08 1.50
N LEU A 156 -4.23 12.07 0.95
CA LEU A 156 -4.82 13.16 1.75
C LEU A 156 -5.84 12.63 2.76
N ALA A 157 -6.68 11.67 2.38
CA ALA A 157 -7.67 11.06 3.27
C ALA A 157 -7.02 10.26 4.42
N TYR A 158 -5.97 9.48 4.14
CA TYR A 158 -5.17 8.84 5.20
C TYR A 158 -4.52 9.89 6.12
N GLY A 159 -4.07 11.00 5.55
CA GLY A 159 -3.52 12.15 6.28
C GLY A 159 -4.51 12.82 7.25
N GLN A 160 -5.82 12.63 7.03
CA GLN A 160 -6.93 13.17 7.81
C GLN A 160 -7.43 12.23 8.91
N LEU A 161 -6.97 10.98 8.94
CA LEU A 161 -7.33 10.05 10.00
C LEU A 161 -6.71 10.51 11.32
N ILE A 162 -7.55 10.67 12.33
CA ILE A 162 -7.16 10.93 13.72
C ILE A 162 -7.23 9.58 14.42
N ASP A 163 -6.12 9.15 15.00
CA ASP A 163 -5.98 7.89 15.76
C ASP A 163 -6.65 6.69 15.06
N PRO A 164 -6.19 6.31 13.84
CA PRO A 164 -6.81 5.23 13.08
C PRO A 164 -6.81 3.93 13.88
N PRO A 165 -7.86 3.09 13.77
CA PRO A 165 -7.92 1.82 14.46
C PRO A 165 -6.80 0.89 13.99
N PRO A 166 -6.29 0.00 14.85
CA PRO A 166 -5.32 -0.99 14.44
C PRO A 166 -5.93 -1.96 13.41
N ILE A 167 -5.21 -2.19 12.32
CA ILE A 167 -5.57 -3.18 11.32
C ILE A 167 -5.24 -4.57 11.88
N SER A 168 -6.26 -5.42 12.02
CA SER A 168 -6.09 -6.77 12.54
C SER A 168 -5.79 -7.74 11.40
N LEU A 169 -4.69 -8.50 11.52
CA LEU A 169 -4.40 -9.64 10.68
C LEU A 169 -5.02 -10.89 11.31
N THR A 170 -5.85 -11.61 10.57
CA THR A 170 -6.54 -12.80 11.06
C THR A 170 -5.73 -14.05 10.71
N SER A 171 -5.26 -14.79 11.71
CA SER A 171 -4.59 -16.07 11.48
C SER A 171 -5.50 -17.08 10.77
N VAL A 172 -4.98 -17.73 9.73
CA VAL A 172 -5.66 -18.79 8.96
C VAL A 172 -4.68 -19.93 8.65
N GLY A 173 -5.20 -21.05 8.16
CA GLY A 173 -4.35 -22.13 7.65
C GLY A 173 -3.42 -21.62 6.55
N GLY A 174 -2.11 -21.61 6.80
CA GLY A 174 -1.10 -21.19 5.84
C GLY A 174 -0.67 -19.72 5.92
N GLY A 175 -1.11 -18.94 6.92
CA GLY A 175 -0.60 -17.59 7.15
C GLY A 175 -1.59 -16.66 7.83
N TRP A 176 -1.62 -15.40 7.38
CA TRP A 176 -2.49 -14.36 7.94
C TRP A 176 -3.26 -13.65 6.84
N LEU A 177 -4.54 -13.34 7.09
CA LEU A 177 -5.36 -12.53 6.20
C LEU A 177 -5.25 -11.06 6.57
N LEU A 178 -4.86 -10.26 5.59
CA LEU A 178 -4.98 -8.81 5.61
C LEU A 178 -6.33 -8.42 4.99
N PRO A 179 -7.19 -7.65 5.70
CA PRO A 179 -8.43 -7.14 5.11
C PRO A 179 -8.17 -6.23 3.93
N GLU A 180 -9.12 -6.17 3.00
CA GLU A 180 -9.05 -5.22 1.89
C GLU A 180 -9.18 -3.78 2.41
N LEU A 181 -8.25 -2.92 1.99
CA LEU A 181 -8.20 -1.51 2.35
C LEU A 181 -8.24 -0.64 1.08
N PRO A 182 -8.85 0.55 1.13
CA PRO A 182 -8.69 1.54 0.06
C PRO A 182 -7.24 2.01 0.01
N LEU A 183 -6.46 1.62 -1.01
CA LEU A 183 -5.05 1.97 -1.11
C LEU A 183 -4.78 2.80 -2.39
N PRO A 184 -3.87 3.79 -2.34
CA PRO A 184 -3.36 4.41 -3.56
C PRO A 184 -2.76 3.35 -4.50
N SER A 185 -2.81 3.59 -5.80
CA SER A 185 -2.41 2.60 -6.82
C SER A 185 -0.97 2.11 -6.64
N ASN A 186 -0.04 3.00 -6.27
CA ASN A 186 1.35 2.62 -6.01
C ASN A 186 1.51 1.73 -4.77
N TYR A 187 0.71 1.97 -3.72
CA TYR A 187 0.68 1.10 -2.54
C TYR A 187 0.12 -0.27 -2.90
N TYR A 188 -0.97 -0.30 -3.67
CA TYR A 188 -1.59 -1.55 -4.14
C TYR A 188 -0.62 -2.39 -4.99
N ARG A 189 0.15 -1.75 -5.88
CA ARG A 189 1.19 -2.43 -6.68
C ARG A 189 2.27 -3.07 -5.80
N VAL A 190 2.78 -2.36 -4.80
CA VAL A 190 3.77 -2.90 -3.87
C VAL A 190 3.18 -4.03 -3.03
N LEU A 191 1.94 -3.87 -2.55
CA LEU A 191 1.23 -4.90 -1.80
C LEU A 191 1.10 -6.20 -2.60
N ASN A 192 0.83 -6.12 -3.91
CA ASN A 192 0.74 -7.29 -4.78
C ASN A 192 2.05 -8.09 -4.92
N HIS A 193 3.21 -7.50 -4.61
CA HIS A 193 4.44 -8.27 -4.48
C HIS A 193 4.46 -9.08 -3.17
N ILE A 194 3.77 -8.62 -2.13
CA ILE A 194 3.79 -9.22 -0.79
C ILE A 194 2.71 -10.31 -0.66
N VAL A 195 1.48 -10.03 -1.10
CA VAL A 195 0.30 -10.86 -0.82
C VAL A 195 -0.04 -11.87 -1.91
N GLN A 196 -0.74 -12.94 -1.54
CA GLN A 196 -1.42 -13.84 -2.46
C GLN A 196 -2.94 -13.63 -2.41
N SER A 197 -3.63 -13.87 -3.52
CA SER A 197 -5.09 -13.79 -3.56
C SER A 197 -5.72 -14.90 -2.72
N HIS A 198 -6.71 -14.56 -1.90
CA HIS A 198 -7.48 -15.51 -1.10
C HIS A 198 -8.98 -15.12 -1.15
N PRO A 199 -9.93 -16.08 -1.10
CA PRO A 199 -11.36 -15.75 -1.19
C PRO A 199 -11.86 -14.75 -0.14
N ALA A 200 -11.21 -14.72 1.03
CA ALA A 200 -11.55 -13.83 2.15
C ALA A 200 -10.65 -12.57 2.25
N GLY A 201 -9.79 -12.30 1.27
CA GLY A 201 -8.92 -11.12 1.25
C GLY A 201 -7.51 -11.40 0.73
N TRP A 202 -6.52 -10.76 1.35
CA TRP A 202 -5.12 -10.91 0.94
C TRP A 202 -4.35 -11.79 1.91
N LEU A 203 -3.77 -12.88 1.42
CA LEU A 203 -3.01 -13.83 2.22
C LEU A 203 -1.53 -13.46 2.30
N LEU A 204 -1.03 -13.36 3.53
CA LEU A 204 0.37 -13.22 3.89
C LEU A 204 0.89 -14.59 4.33
N THR A 205 1.74 -15.22 3.51
CA THR A 205 2.07 -16.65 3.67
C THR A 205 3.16 -16.96 4.69
N ASN A 206 3.86 -15.95 5.19
CA ASN A 206 4.92 -16.12 6.19
C ASN A 206 5.14 -14.85 7.01
N VAL A 207 5.95 -14.97 8.06
CA VAL A 207 6.26 -13.88 8.99
C VAL A 207 6.88 -12.68 8.27
N TYR A 208 7.82 -12.90 7.36
CA TYR A 208 8.46 -11.81 6.62
C TYR A 208 7.49 -11.05 5.69
N ALA A 209 6.52 -11.76 5.09
CA ALA A 209 5.43 -11.11 4.35
C ALA A 209 4.58 -10.23 5.29
N CYS A 210 4.34 -10.66 6.53
CA CYS A 210 3.67 -9.84 7.54
C CYS A 210 4.50 -8.61 7.87
N ASP A 211 5.80 -8.76 8.17
CA ASP A 211 6.69 -7.63 8.49
C ASP A 211 6.71 -6.58 7.36
N LEU A 212 6.72 -7.02 6.09
CA LEU A 212 6.63 -6.13 4.93
C LEU A 212 5.27 -5.44 4.81
N ALA A 213 4.17 -6.16 5.05
CA ALA A 213 2.83 -5.57 5.06
C ALA A 213 2.67 -4.54 6.18
N GLU A 214 3.22 -4.82 7.36
CA GLU A 214 3.26 -3.90 8.49
C GLU A 214 4.05 -2.64 8.15
N LEU A 215 5.23 -2.78 7.53
CA LEU A 215 6.02 -1.65 7.06
C LEU A 215 5.26 -0.79 6.03
N LEU A 216 4.55 -1.43 5.08
CA LEU A 216 3.75 -0.75 4.07
C LEU A 216 2.57 0.03 4.68
N LEU A 217 1.86 -0.57 5.63
CA LEU A 217 0.72 0.08 6.29
C LEU A 217 1.19 1.16 7.28
N HIS A 218 2.36 0.99 7.90
CA HIS A 218 2.98 2.02 8.73
C HIS A 218 3.30 3.30 7.93
N LYS A 219 3.67 3.17 6.65
CA LYS A 219 3.82 4.33 5.75
C LYS A 219 2.52 5.12 5.56
N LEU A 220 1.35 4.50 5.77
CA LEU A 220 0.04 5.16 5.80
C LEU A 220 -0.40 5.60 7.20
N ARG A 221 0.53 5.59 8.18
CA ARG A 221 0.28 5.90 9.60
C ARG A 221 -0.66 4.92 10.29
N LEU A 222 -0.76 3.68 9.79
CA LEU A 222 -1.57 2.62 10.40
C LEU A 222 -0.71 1.73 11.28
N THR A 223 -1.30 1.22 12.35
CA THR A 223 -0.73 0.16 13.18
C THR A 223 -1.36 -1.18 12.82
N VAL A 224 -0.62 -2.26 12.95
CA VAL A 224 -1.08 -3.61 12.64
C VAL A 224 -0.98 -4.48 13.88
N VAL A 225 -1.96 -5.37 14.08
CA VAL A 225 -1.99 -6.33 15.18
C VAL A 225 -2.26 -7.71 14.61
N ARG A 226 -1.43 -8.69 14.99
CA ARG A 226 -1.60 -10.10 14.62
C ARG A 226 -2.53 -10.77 15.63
N ARG A 227 -3.63 -11.36 15.17
CA ARG A 227 -4.62 -12.04 16.00
C ARG A 227 -4.79 -13.50 15.59
#